data_AF-A0A0A0I1T2-F1
#
_entry.id   AF-A0A0A0I1T2-F1
#
_cell.length_a   1.000
_cell.length_b   1.000
_cell.length_c   1.000
_cell.angle_alpha   90.00
_cell.angle_beta   90.00
_cell.angle_gamma   90.00
#
_symmetry.space_group_name_H-M   'P 1'
#
loop_
_entity.id
_entity.type
_entity.pdbx_description
1 polymer ?
#
loop_
_entity_poly.entity_id
_entity_poly.type
_entity_poly.pdbx_seq_one_letter_code
_entity_poly.pdbx_strand_id
1 'polypeptide(L)'
;MVKKTKGNKGVLESVHYSLEIIKNIKEGKEFSKEDKENILKQYVGLSKDNNSFFTPIPVCNFICQLLDIKDNMKVADLSAGIGNMCVPLTEEYGQLKDNVAFDMYELDENNSLAGAKAWEDYEQVKYYSNCDTLNYDIPEDYYDCIIGNPPFVGSIPYMCEWNNNKGKIKKNQIVDAFVDKSFKVCKENGYIALVLPQGFCFKGNGTGKLRDYLKERYSLLFCMELDQDTFANAGITGTGVGTVLCVFQKCKQTKPTIYCKLDKTDKLDRQFKGIIEQLKICQNKHYINYSSSFTDGLYGTLHIGELEDVAEYNPDVETAKCYCCNKDVSTWQLTEYSTKDKSKKVQVCLECDNDELIYLDKIKRDLLSCDGESYEVSKNDEKQIRELKILKEKELQEKERMEWTKNIYILTNCSGKSLEFIGINNQLLNLCNKFHGIDKFEEKNWIKIKYPFLVNKVWEINNFDIFEKVKIILEGYTVQHEKCRKNKNEERQDRAKSQWFGKIITNNSLYDTTFGFFTEDNKKELSGDVWVNYDYICSKNYIFKDLIKKLLKQDGWIIK
;
A
#
# COMPACT_ATOMS: atom_id res chain seq x y z
N MET A 1 -20.14 17.61 -7.01
CA MET A 1 -20.36 17.77 -8.46
C MET A 1 -20.44 16.38 -9.08
N VAL A 2 -21.65 15.97 -9.47
CA VAL A 2 -21.92 14.65 -10.07
C VAL A 2 -21.29 14.63 -11.47
N LYS A 3 -20.35 13.71 -11.73
CA LYS A 3 -19.79 13.51 -13.09
C LYS A 3 -20.95 13.13 -14.02
N LYS A 4 -21.25 13.99 -15.00
CA LYS A 4 -22.21 13.69 -16.07
C LYS A 4 -21.72 12.46 -16.82
N THR A 5 -22.51 11.39 -16.80
CA THR A 5 -22.37 10.29 -17.75
C THR A 5 -22.47 10.87 -19.16
N LYS A 6 -21.58 10.43 -20.07
CA LYS A 6 -21.61 10.85 -21.48
C LYS A 6 -23.00 10.53 -22.01
N GLY A 7 -23.78 11.56 -22.36
CA GLY A 7 -25.06 11.38 -23.03
C GLY A 7 -24.86 10.68 -24.37
N ASN A 8 -25.93 10.14 -24.96
CA ASN A 8 -25.92 9.35 -26.20
C ASN A 8 -25.07 9.97 -27.33
N LYS A 9 -25.02 11.30 -27.44
CA LYS A 9 -24.18 12.03 -28.40
C LYS A 9 -22.68 11.77 -28.22
N GLY A 10 -22.17 11.80 -27.00
CA GLY A 10 -20.76 11.60 -26.71
C GLY A 10 -20.30 10.14 -26.87
N VAL A 11 -21.23 9.18 -26.75
CA VAL A 11 -20.97 7.77 -27.05
C VAL A 11 -20.87 7.56 -28.56
N LEU A 12 -21.79 8.14 -29.33
CA LEU A 12 -21.77 8.05 -30.79
C LEU A 12 -20.52 8.72 -31.40
N GLU A 13 -20.09 9.87 -30.87
CA GLU A 13 -18.85 10.54 -31.31
C GLU A 13 -17.61 9.65 -31.08
N SER A 14 -17.49 8.99 -29.91
CA SER A 14 -16.38 8.05 -29.67
C SER A 14 -16.42 6.80 -30.58
N VAL A 15 -17.62 6.36 -30.95
CA VAL A 15 -17.81 5.23 -31.88
C VAL A 15 -17.33 5.58 -33.28
N HIS A 16 -17.73 6.76 -33.77
CA HIS A 16 -17.29 7.24 -35.08
C HIS A 16 -15.78 7.39 -35.18
N TYR A 17 -15.14 7.97 -34.15
CA TYR A 17 -13.69 8.14 -34.15
C TYR A 17 -12.93 6.80 -34.18
N SER A 18 -13.39 5.81 -33.41
CA SER A 18 -12.78 4.47 -33.38
C SER A 18 -12.88 3.77 -34.75
N LEU A 19 -14.01 3.91 -35.45
CA LEU A 19 -14.19 3.37 -36.81
C LEU A 19 -13.31 4.10 -37.84
N GLU A 20 -13.12 5.41 -37.68
CA GLU A 20 -12.25 6.20 -38.55
C GLU A 20 -10.78 5.78 -38.41
N ILE A 21 -10.29 5.55 -37.18
CA ILE A 21 -8.96 5.00 -36.95
C ILE A 21 -8.78 3.68 -37.71
N ILE A 22 -9.69 2.72 -37.54
CA ILE A 22 -9.59 1.40 -38.20
C ILE A 22 -9.63 1.55 -39.72
N LYS A 23 -10.51 2.40 -40.24
CA LYS A 23 -10.60 2.67 -41.66
C LYS A 23 -9.27 3.25 -42.19
N ASN A 24 -8.70 4.23 -41.51
CA ASN A 24 -7.43 4.85 -41.90
C ASN A 24 -6.27 3.84 -41.89
N ILE A 25 -6.23 2.93 -40.90
CA ILE A 25 -5.25 1.83 -40.85
C ILE A 25 -5.44 0.90 -42.06
N LYS A 26 -6.68 0.47 -42.35
CA LYS A 26 -7.00 -0.42 -43.47
C LYS A 26 -6.73 0.22 -44.84
N GLU A 27 -6.89 1.54 -44.95
CA GLU A 27 -6.56 2.32 -46.15
C GLU A 27 -5.06 2.59 -46.31
N GLY A 28 -4.22 2.18 -45.34
CA GLY A 28 -2.78 2.39 -45.40
C GLY A 28 -2.35 3.85 -45.30
N LYS A 29 -3.16 4.70 -44.65
CA LYS A 29 -2.77 6.10 -44.40
C LYS A 29 -1.56 6.14 -43.48
N GLU A 30 -0.69 7.13 -43.69
CA GLU A 30 0.41 7.39 -42.77
C GLU A 30 -0.13 7.88 -41.42
N PHE A 31 0.48 7.39 -40.34
CA PHE A 31 0.18 7.82 -38.97
C PHE A 31 1.41 8.52 -38.42
N SER A 32 1.25 9.77 -37.99
CA SER A 32 2.28 10.45 -37.22
C SER A 32 2.45 9.82 -35.84
N LYS A 33 3.52 10.20 -35.14
CA LYS A 33 3.71 9.88 -33.71
C LYS A 33 2.49 10.26 -32.86
N GLU A 34 1.95 11.45 -33.07
CA GLU A 34 0.78 11.94 -32.32
C GLU A 34 -0.47 11.10 -32.62
N ASP A 35 -0.67 10.69 -33.88
CA ASP A 35 -1.79 9.82 -34.26
C ASP A 35 -1.71 8.47 -33.55
N LYS A 36 -0.52 7.85 -33.49
CA LYS A 36 -0.30 6.56 -32.81
C LYS A 36 -0.52 6.67 -31.30
N GLU A 37 -0.01 7.71 -30.66
CA GLU A 37 -0.30 7.98 -29.23
C GLU A 37 -1.79 8.24 -28.97
N ASN A 38 -2.48 8.88 -29.92
CA ASN A 38 -3.91 9.14 -29.83
C ASN A 38 -4.75 7.86 -29.93
N ILE A 39 -4.29 6.82 -30.62
CA ILE A 39 -4.96 5.51 -30.59
C ILE A 39 -5.12 5.03 -29.15
N LEU A 40 -4.06 5.08 -28.33
CA LEU A 40 -4.09 4.61 -26.93
C LEU A 40 -5.01 5.46 -26.02
N LYS A 41 -5.23 6.73 -26.37
CA LYS A 41 -6.05 7.67 -25.59
C LYS A 41 -7.51 7.67 -26.00
N GLN A 42 -7.78 7.45 -27.29
CA GLN A 42 -9.06 7.78 -27.91
C GLN A 42 -9.77 6.56 -28.51
N TYR A 43 -9.04 5.50 -28.84
CA TYR A 43 -9.64 4.30 -29.39
C TYR A 43 -10.43 3.55 -28.31
N VAL A 44 -11.70 3.29 -28.61
CA VAL A 44 -12.55 2.42 -27.80
C VAL A 44 -12.80 1.16 -28.61
N GLY A 45 -12.35 0.01 -28.10
CA GLY A 45 -12.63 -1.29 -28.69
C GLY A 45 -14.14 -1.52 -28.75
N LEU A 46 -14.71 -1.44 -29.94
CA LEU A 46 -16.15 -1.55 -30.16
C LEU A 46 -16.43 -2.85 -30.88
N SER A 47 -16.66 -3.89 -30.09
CA SER A 47 -17.41 -5.04 -30.57
C SER A 47 -18.58 -5.25 -29.61
N LYS A 48 -19.76 -5.48 -30.18
CA LYS A 48 -20.99 -5.81 -29.44
C LYS A 48 -20.85 -7.13 -28.66
N ASP A 49 -19.82 -7.93 -28.97
CA ASP A 49 -19.55 -9.25 -28.41
C ASP A 49 -18.26 -9.31 -27.58
N ASN A 50 -17.49 -8.21 -27.51
CA ASN A 50 -16.22 -8.15 -26.80
C ASN A 50 -16.48 -7.88 -25.31
N ASN A 51 -16.70 -8.97 -24.58
CA ASN A 51 -16.53 -9.04 -23.13
C ASN A 51 -15.06 -8.86 -22.68
N SER A 52 -14.21 -8.22 -23.49
CA SER A 52 -12.87 -7.74 -23.16
C SER A 52 -12.98 -6.26 -22.77
N PHE A 53 -12.85 -6.01 -21.47
CA PHE A 53 -13.05 -4.68 -20.89
C PHE A 53 -11.75 -3.88 -20.97
N PHE A 54 -11.82 -2.64 -21.47
CA PHE A 54 -10.67 -1.73 -21.41
C PHE A 54 -10.24 -1.53 -19.96
N THR A 55 -8.99 -1.85 -19.65
CA THR A 55 -8.44 -1.61 -18.30
C THR A 55 -8.07 -0.13 -18.19
N PRO A 56 -8.62 0.62 -17.22
CA PRO A 56 -8.27 2.02 -17.08
C PRO A 56 -6.79 2.22 -16.73
N ILE A 57 -6.16 3.23 -17.32
CA ILE A 57 -4.73 3.54 -17.11
C ILE A 57 -4.34 3.67 -15.64
N PRO A 58 -5.14 4.28 -14.73
CA PRO A 58 -4.80 4.28 -13.30
C PRO A 58 -4.66 2.89 -12.68
N VAL A 59 -5.46 1.91 -13.13
CA VAL A 59 -5.37 0.51 -12.69
C VAL A 59 -4.15 -0.17 -13.31
N CYS A 60 -3.87 0.04 -14.60
CA CYS A 60 -2.65 -0.46 -15.24
C CYS A 60 -1.40 0.04 -14.51
N ASN A 61 -1.35 1.34 -14.21
CA ASN A 61 -0.25 1.96 -13.49
C ASN A 61 -0.10 1.39 -12.07
N PHE A 62 -1.23 1.18 -11.37
CA PHE A 62 -1.21 0.51 -10.08
C PHE A 62 -0.60 -0.89 -10.16
N ILE A 63 -1.01 -1.70 -11.13
CA ILE A 63 -0.49 -3.06 -11.33
C ILE A 63 1.03 -3.05 -11.61
N CYS A 64 1.49 -2.17 -12.51
CA CYS A 64 2.91 -2.09 -12.86
C CYS A 64 3.78 -1.68 -11.66
N GLN A 65 3.31 -0.75 -10.84
CA GLN A 65 4.02 -0.32 -9.62
C GLN A 65 3.92 -1.35 -8.50
N LEU A 66 2.77 -2.04 -8.37
CA LEU A 66 2.53 -3.09 -7.39
C LEU A 66 3.49 -4.28 -7.56
N LEU A 67 3.78 -4.63 -8.81
CA LEU A 67 4.68 -5.73 -9.15
C LEU A 67 6.15 -5.30 -9.24
N ASP A 68 6.44 -4.01 -9.07
CA ASP A 68 7.78 -3.44 -9.25
C ASP A 68 8.41 -3.90 -10.59
N ILE A 69 7.65 -3.83 -11.69
CA ILE A 69 8.13 -4.22 -13.02
C ILE A 69 9.31 -3.31 -13.39
N LYS A 70 10.49 -3.92 -13.54
CA LYS A 70 11.78 -3.24 -13.74
C LYS A 70 12.73 -4.03 -14.65
N ASP A 71 13.96 -3.54 -14.79
CA ASP A 71 15.04 -4.01 -15.66
C ASP A 71 15.06 -5.51 -15.97
N ASN A 72 15.12 -5.81 -17.27
CA ASN A 72 15.28 -7.14 -17.87
C ASN A 72 14.12 -8.12 -17.59
N MET A 73 12.99 -7.66 -17.06
CA MET A 73 11.79 -8.49 -16.96
C MET A 73 11.13 -8.69 -18.31
N LYS A 74 10.70 -9.92 -18.58
CA LYS A 74 9.81 -10.24 -19.68
C LYS A 74 8.36 -10.28 -19.21
N VAL A 75 7.57 -9.36 -19.72
CA VAL A 75 6.17 -9.16 -19.34
C VAL A 75 5.25 -9.59 -20.47
N ALA A 76 4.09 -10.14 -20.14
CA ALA A 76 3.05 -10.40 -21.13
C ALA A 76 1.65 -9.98 -20.69
N ASP A 77 0.84 -9.59 -21.69
CA ASP A 77 -0.61 -9.55 -21.59
C ASP A 77 -1.20 -10.51 -22.64
N LEU A 78 -1.88 -11.55 -22.17
CA LEU A 78 -2.40 -12.63 -23.01
C LEU A 78 -3.71 -12.26 -23.73
N SER A 79 -4.29 -11.10 -23.42
CA SER A 79 -5.52 -10.56 -24.03
C SER A 79 -5.46 -9.02 -24.02
N ALA A 80 -4.47 -8.49 -24.73
CA ALA A 80 -3.95 -7.13 -24.54
C ALA A 80 -4.89 -5.99 -24.95
N GLY A 81 -5.95 -6.26 -25.72
CA GLY A 81 -6.83 -5.23 -26.25
C GLY A 81 -6.08 -4.35 -27.24
N ILE A 82 -5.73 -3.13 -26.84
CA ILE A 82 -4.83 -2.24 -27.60
C ILE A 82 -3.49 -1.99 -26.88
N GLY A 83 -3.20 -2.73 -25.80
CA GLY A 83 -1.94 -2.65 -25.07
C GLY A 83 -1.91 -1.68 -23.87
N ASN A 84 -3.06 -1.33 -23.29
CA ASN A 84 -3.14 -0.40 -22.15
C ASN A 84 -2.25 -0.78 -20.95
N MET A 85 -2.05 -2.07 -20.71
CA MET A 85 -1.22 -2.55 -19.60
C MET A 85 0.24 -2.13 -19.73
N CYS A 86 0.71 -1.81 -20.95
CA CYS A 86 2.08 -1.39 -21.21
C CYS A 86 2.28 0.13 -21.19
N VAL A 87 1.20 0.92 -21.30
CA VAL A 87 1.26 2.39 -21.25
C VAL A 87 2.02 2.93 -20.03
N PRO A 88 1.84 2.40 -18.80
CA PRO A 88 2.59 2.88 -17.63
C PRO A 88 4.09 2.58 -17.66
N LEU A 89 4.52 1.72 -18.58
CA LEU A 89 5.92 1.36 -18.78
C LEU A 89 6.57 2.23 -19.86
N THR A 90 5.83 3.05 -20.60
CA THR A 90 6.41 3.98 -21.58
C THR A 90 7.21 5.08 -20.88
N GLU A 91 8.51 5.18 -21.16
CA GLU A 91 9.36 6.26 -20.66
C GLU A 91 9.34 7.45 -21.62
N GLU A 92 9.57 7.16 -22.89
CA GLU A 92 9.39 8.08 -24.01
C GLU A 92 8.80 7.34 -25.22
N TYR A 93 8.40 8.09 -26.23
CA TYR A 93 7.79 7.47 -27.41
C TYR A 93 8.75 6.51 -28.12
N GLY A 94 8.30 5.29 -28.36
CA GLY A 94 9.10 4.22 -28.96
C GLY A 94 9.98 3.45 -27.96
N GLN A 95 9.99 3.86 -26.68
CA GLN A 95 10.83 3.26 -25.66
C GLN A 95 10.05 2.96 -24.38
N LEU A 96 10.13 1.71 -23.94
CA LEU A 96 9.70 1.36 -22.59
C LEU A 96 10.83 1.67 -21.61
N LYS A 97 10.46 2.08 -20.40
CA LYS A 97 11.36 2.23 -19.27
C LYS A 97 12.13 0.94 -19.07
N ASP A 98 13.35 1.08 -18.59
CA ASP A 98 14.21 -0.06 -18.26
C ASP A 98 14.43 -0.95 -19.51
N ASN A 99 15.19 -2.05 -19.38
CA ASN A 99 15.29 -3.03 -20.47
C ASN A 99 14.12 -4.05 -20.46
N VAL A 100 12.89 -3.58 -20.25
CA VAL A 100 11.69 -4.44 -20.23
C VAL A 100 11.34 -4.89 -21.65
N ALA A 101 10.99 -6.16 -21.81
CA ALA A 101 10.38 -6.70 -23.03
C ALA A 101 8.91 -7.04 -22.78
N PHE A 102 8.01 -6.63 -23.68
CA PHE A 102 6.57 -6.80 -23.51
C PHE A 102 5.93 -7.53 -24.70
N ASP A 103 5.38 -8.72 -24.45
CA ASP A 103 4.65 -9.49 -25.45
C ASP A 103 3.12 -9.31 -25.24
N MET A 104 2.42 -8.88 -26.28
CA MET A 104 0.98 -8.60 -26.27
C MET A 104 0.26 -9.49 -27.24
N TYR A 105 -0.77 -10.19 -26.79
CA TYR A 105 -1.58 -11.06 -27.64
C TYR A 105 -3.01 -10.57 -27.69
N GLU A 106 -3.57 -10.43 -28.91
CA GLU A 106 -4.95 -10.03 -29.09
C GLU A 106 -5.58 -10.80 -30.25
N LEU A 107 -6.81 -11.28 -30.06
CA LEU A 107 -7.54 -12.05 -31.06
C LEU A 107 -8.50 -11.17 -31.88
N ASP A 108 -9.11 -10.15 -31.28
CA ASP A 108 -10.05 -9.29 -31.99
C ASP A 108 -9.35 -8.50 -33.09
N GLU A 109 -9.90 -8.56 -34.30
CA GLU A 109 -9.29 -7.96 -35.50
C GLU A 109 -9.07 -6.45 -35.35
N ASN A 110 -10.07 -5.71 -34.84
CA ASN A 110 -10.01 -4.25 -34.79
C ASN A 110 -9.08 -3.78 -33.66
N ASN A 111 -9.18 -4.39 -32.48
CA ASN A 111 -8.27 -4.14 -31.37
C ASN A 111 -6.83 -4.49 -31.77
N SER A 112 -6.63 -5.62 -32.47
CA SER A 112 -5.33 -6.04 -32.96
C SER A 112 -4.72 -5.03 -33.94
N LEU A 113 -5.51 -4.50 -34.87
CA LEU A 113 -5.05 -3.50 -35.84
C LEU A 113 -4.67 -2.18 -35.14
N ALA A 114 -5.54 -1.71 -34.24
CA ALA A 114 -5.30 -0.49 -33.48
C ALA A 114 -4.06 -0.62 -32.58
N GLY A 115 -3.96 -1.70 -31.81
CA GLY A 115 -2.84 -1.99 -30.93
C GLY A 115 -1.53 -2.14 -31.70
N ALA A 116 -1.49 -2.97 -32.75
CA ALA A 116 -0.28 -3.12 -33.55
C ALA A 116 0.18 -1.79 -34.14
N LYS A 117 -0.74 -0.95 -34.63
CA LYS A 117 -0.40 0.38 -35.14
C LYS A 117 0.12 1.31 -34.04
N ALA A 118 -0.45 1.26 -32.85
CA ALA A 118 -0.04 2.11 -31.73
C ALA A 118 1.37 1.77 -31.21
N TRP A 119 1.75 0.49 -31.24
CA TRP A 119 3.01 0.00 -30.68
C TRP A 119 4.09 -0.31 -31.71
N GLU A 120 3.87 -0.05 -33.01
CA GLU A 120 4.81 -0.47 -34.07
C GLU A 120 6.20 0.17 -33.99
N ASP A 121 6.31 1.34 -33.34
CA ASP A 121 7.58 2.06 -33.16
C ASP A 121 8.33 1.66 -31.88
N TYR A 122 7.83 0.67 -31.12
CA TYR A 122 8.43 0.21 -29.87
C TYR A 122 9.14 -1.13 -30.08
N GLU A 123 10.47 -1.13 -30.22
CA GLU A 123 11.26 -2.36 -30.46
C GLU A 123 11.14 -3.39 -29.31
N GLN A 124 10.92 -2.89 -28.09
CA GLN A 124 10.73 -3.70 -26.88
C GLN A 124 9.36 -4.40 -26.83
N VAL A 125 8.42 -4.02 -27.70
CA VAL A 125 7.06 -4.55 -27.72
C VAL A 125 6.89 -5.53 -28.88
N LYS A 126 6.39 -6.72 -28.59
CA LYS A 126 5.93 -7.68 -29.60
C LYS A 126 4.43 -7.78 -29.57
N TYR A 127 3.78 -7.25 -30.58
CA TYR A 127 2.33 -7.28 -30.71
C TYR A 127 1.88 -8.41 -31.65
N TYR A 128 1.33 -9.48 -31.10
CA TYR A 128 0.78 -10.62 -31.85
C TYR A 128 -0.69 -10.35 -32.21
N SER A 129 -0.90 -9.77 -33.38
CA SER A 129 -2.23 -9.45 -33.94
C SER A 129 -3.02 -10.68 -34.37
N ASN A 130 -4.33 -10.67 -34.16
CA ASN A 130 -5.28 -11.71 -34.56
C ASN A 130 -4.85 -13.12 -34.09
N CYS A 131 -4.31 -13.18 -32.88
CA CYS A 131 -3.70 -14.36 -32.29
C CYS A 131 -4.60 -14.96 -31.21
N ASP A 132 -4.95 -16.24 -31.36
CA ASP A 132 -5.61 -17.01 -30.31
C ASP A 132 -4.58 -17.49 -29.29
N THR A 133 -4.35 -16.69 -28.25
CA THR A 133 -3.34 -16.95 -27.21
C THR A 133 -3.50 -18.29 -26.50
N LEU A 134 -4.73 -18.81 -26.39
CA LEU A 134 -4.97 -20.09 -25.71
C LEU A 134 -4.45 -21.27 -26.53
N ASN A 135 -4.45 -21.15 -27.86
CA ASN A 135 -3.94 -22.16 -28.79
C ASN A 135 -2.55 -21.83 -29.35
N TYR A 136 -2.02 -20.63 -29.07
CA TYR A 136 -0.67 -20.24 -29.45
C TYR A 136 0.38 -20.95 -28.58
N ASP A 137 1.43 -21.45 -29.23
CA ASP A 137 2.52 -22.15 -28.57
C ASP A 137 3.48 -21.16 -27.90
N ILE A 138 3.29 -20.98 -26.60
CA ILE A 138 4.16 -20.20 -25.73
C ILE A 138 4.86 -21.22 -24.84
N PRO A 139 6.20 -21.22 -24.77
CA PRO A 139 6.93 -22.09 -23.86
C PRO A 139 6.41 -21.97 -22.42
N GLU A 140 6.44 -23.07 -21.69
CA GLU A 140 6.23 -23.04 -20.23
C GLU A 140 7.35 -22.23 -19.58
N ASP A 141 7.05 -21.58 -18.45
CA ASP A 141 8.02 -20.78 -17.69
C ASP A 141 8.78 -19.73 -18.55
N TYR A 142 8.05 -19.00 -19.37
CA TYR A 142 8.63 -18.06 -20.34
C TYR A 142 8.63 -16.60 -19.87
N TYR A 143 7.61 -16.18 -19.11
CA TYR A 143 7.44 -14.81 -18.65
C TYR A 143 7.76 -14.65 -17.17
N ASP A 144 8.45 -13.55 -16.82
CA ASP A 144 8.70 -13.16 -15.42
C ASP A 144 7.43 -12.59 -14.78
N CYS A 145 6.62 -11.93 -15.60
CA CYS A 145 5.40 -11.29 -15.16
C CYS A 145 4.28 -11.42 -16.20
N ILE A 146 3.05 -11.67 -15.75
CA ILE A 146 1.85 -11.64 -16.59
C ILE A 146 0.86 -10.67 -15.98
N ILE A 147 0.44 -9.67 -16.75
CA ILE A 147 -0.54 -8.68 -16.34
C ILE A 147 -1.66 -8.63 -17.36
N GLY A 148 -2.91 -8.53 -16.92
CA GLY A 148 -4.00 -8.52 -17.91
C GLY A 148 -5.40 -8.39 -17.34
N ASN A 149 -6.35 -8.20 -18.24
CA ASN A 149 -7.78 -8.21 -17.98
C ASN A 149 -8.46 -9.18 -18.96
N PRO A 150 -8.41 -10.50 -18.67
CA PRO A 150 -8.94 -11.51 -19.57
C PRO A 150 -10.44 -11.35 -19.81
N PRO A 151 -10.96 -11.83 -20.95
CA PRO A 151 -12.39 -11.81 -21.21
C PRO A 151 -13.17 -12.63 -20.15
N PHE A 152 -14.31 -12.11 -19.68
CA PHE A 152 -15.01 -12.70 -18.52
C PHE A 152 -16.05 -13.75 -18.87
N VAL A 153 -16.76 -13.58 -19.98
CA VAL A 153 -17.96 -14.35 -20.30
C VAL A 153 -17.75 -15.13 -21.58
N GLY A 154 -18.11 -16.40 -21.54
CA GLY A 154 -17.94 -17.31 -22.66
C GLY A 154 -17.43 -18.66 -22.19
N SER A 155 -17.41 -19.61 -23.12
CA SER A 155 -16.87 -20.93 -22.84
C SER A 155 -16.16 -21.47 -24.07
N ILE A 156 -14.98 -22.05 -23.87
CA ILE A 156 -14.07 -22.45 -24.94
C ILE A 156 -13.57 -23.88 -24.71
N PRO A 157 -13.40 -24.70 -25.76
CA PRO A 157 -12.63 -25.93 -25.66
C PRO A 157 -11.14 -25.58 -25.44
N TYR A 158 -10.61 -25.90 -24.26
CA TYR A 158 -9.21 -25.68 -23.94
C TYR A 158 -8.73 -26.77 -22.98
N MET A 159 -7.48 -27.22 -23.14
CA MET A 159 -6.90 -28.29 -22.32
C MET A 159 -6.33 -27.72 -21.02
N CYS A 160 -7.19 -27.41 -20.06
CA CYS A 160 -6.73 -27.06 -18.71
C CYS A 160 -6.06 -28.26 -18.02
N GLU A 161 -5.00 -28.02 -17.28
CA GLU A 161 -4.33 -29.05 -16.48
C GLU A 161 -5.22 -29.56 -15.35
N TRP A 162 -5.98 -28.66 -14.73
CA TRP A 162 -6.86 -28.96 -13.60
C TRP A 162 -8.23 -29.54 -13.98
N ASN A 163 -8.59 -29.55 -15.28
CA ASN A 163 -9.90 -30.02 -15.74
C ASN A 163 -9.88 -30.90 -16.98
N ASN A 164 -8.83 -31.66 -17.21
CA ASN A 164 -8.86 -32.72 -18.22
C ASN A 164 -9.48 -34.01 -17.65
N ASN A 165 -10.03 -34.87 -18.51
CA ASN A 165 -10.42 -36.24 -18.14
C ASN A 165 -9.53 -37.22 -18.89
N LYS A 166 -8.37 -37.56 -18.31
CA LYS A 166 -7.35 -38.41 -18.95
C LYS A 166 -6.86 -37.81 -20.29
N GLY A 167 -6.50 -36.52 -20.27
CA GLY A 167 -6.00 -35.84 -21.47
C GLY A 167 -7.06 -35.52 -22.54
N LYS A 168 -8.36 -35.47 -22.19
CA LYS A 168 -9.43 -35.00 -23.08
C LYS A 168 -9.77 -33.54 -22.82
N ILE A 169 -9.84 -32.75 -23.90
CA ILE A 169 -10.27 -31.34 -23.89
C ILE A 169 -11.69 -31.25 -23.35
N LYS A 170 -11.93 -30.26 -22.48
CA LYS A 170 -13.27 -29.91 -22.00
C LYS A 170 -13.61 -28.47 -22.36
N LYS A 171 -14.91 -28.18 -22.32
CA LYS A 171 -15.41 -26.82 -22.39
C LYS A 171 -15.21 -26.14 -21.03
N ASN A 172 -14.35 -25.14 -20.98
CA ASN A 172 -14.05 -24.36 -19.78
C ASN A 172 -14.63 -22.95 -19.91
N GLN A 173 -14.81 -22.25 -18.79
CA GLN A 173 -15.07 -20.81 -18.86
C GLN A 173 -13.85 -20.12 -19.49
N ILE A 174 -14.08 -19.13 -20.34
CA ILE A 174 -12.98 -18.46 -21.05
C ILE A 174 -11.97 -17.83 -20.07
N VAL A 175 -12.45 -17.16 -19.02
CA VAL A 175 -11.59 -16.60 -17.96
C VAL A 175 -10.76 -17.67 -17.25
N ASP A 176 -11.35 -18.83 -16.95
CA ASP A 176 -10.64 -19.92 -16.26
C ASP A 176 -9.52 -20.50 -17.15
N ALA A 177 -9.70 -20.49 -18.47
CA ALA A 177 -8.68 -20.92 -19.44
C ALA A 177 -7.52 -19.90 -19.53
N PHE A 178 -7.81 -18.61 -19.54
CA PHE A 178 -6.77 -17.57 -19.50
C PHE A 178 -5.97 -17.58 -18.20
N VAL A 179 -6.64 -17.82 -17.06
CA VAL A 179 -5.95 -18.02 -15.78
C VAL A 179 -5.03 -19.24 -15.87
N ASP A 180 -5.51 -20.40 -16.32
CA ASP A 180 -4.66 -21.59 -16.50
C ASP A 180 -3.44 -21.33 -17.42
N LYS A 181 -3.67 -20.74 -18.60
CA LYS A 181 -2.60 -20.41 -19.54
C LYS A 181 -1.57 -19.45 -18.94
N SER A 182 -2.02 -18.40 -18.25
CA SER A 182 -1.12 -17.44 -17.58
C SER A 182 -0.22 -18.16 -16.58
N PHE A 183 -0.79 -19.05 -15.77
CA PHE A 183 -0.06 -19.77 -14.73
C PHE A 183 0.95 -20.75 -15.34
N LYS A 184 0.60 -21.38 -16.45
CA LYS A 184 1.46 -22.28 -17.20
C LYS A 184 2.69 -21.58 -17.79
N VAL A 185 2.54 -20.40 -18.38
CA VAL A 185 3.63 -19.70 -19.09
C VAL A 185 4.42 -18.73 -18.18
N CYS A 186 3.97 -18.53 -16.93
CA CYS A 186 4.70 -17.77 -15.93
C CYS A 186 5.80 -18.63 -15.30
N LYS A 187 7.01 -18.07 -15.18
CA LYS A 187 8.17 -18.70 -14.54
C LYS A 187 7.93 -18.99 -13.06
N GLU A 188 8.67 -19.95 -12.53
CA GLU A 188 8.78 -20.12 -11.07
C GLU A 188 9.26 -18.82 -10.41
N ASN A 189 8.65 -18.46 -9.28
CA ASN A 189 8.77 -17.17 -8.58
C ASN A 189 8.28 -15.94 -9.36
N GLY A 190 7.80 -16.10 -10.59
CA GLY A 190 7.18 -15.05 -11.39
C GLY A 190 5.81 -14.61 -10.84
N TYR A 191 5.35 -13.46 -11.32
CA TYR A 191 4.14 -12.79 -10.83
C TYR A 191 3.01 -12.78 -11.87
N ILE A 192 1.77 -12.89 -11.38
CA ILE A 192 0.58 -12.88 -12.23
C ILE A 192 -0.44 -11.93 -11.61
N ALA A 193 -0.73 -10.80 -12.26
CA ALA A 193 -1.76 -9.85 -11.82
C ALA A 193 -2.90 -9.76 -12.82
N LEU A 194 -4.06 -10.29 -12.46
CA LEU A 194 -5.22 -10.35 -13.34
C LEU A 194 -6.41 -9.61 -12.73
N VAL A 195 -7.08 -8.82 -13.57
CA VAL A 195 -8.43 -8.33 -13.28
C VAL A 195 -9.42 -9.44 -13.63
N LEU A 196 -10.09 -9.97 -12.62
CA LEU A 196 -10.99 -11.13 -12.73
C LEU A 196 -12.42 -10.72 -12.36
N PRO A 197 -13.45 -11.41 -12.88
CA PRO A 197 -14.81 -11.21 -12.41
C PRO A 197 -14.91 -11.68 -10.95
N GLN A 198 -15.68 -10.99 -10.12
CA GLN A 198 -15.86 -11.32 -8.70
C GLN A 198 -16.31 -12.77 -8.49
N GLY A 199 -17.03 -13.34 -9.46
CA GLY A 199 -17.40 -14.76 -9.52
C GLY A 199 -16.23 -15.73 -9.35
N PHE A 200 -15.01 -15.35 -9.74
CA PHE A 200 -13.80 -16.13 -9.51
C PHE A 200 -13.61 -16.48 -8.02
N CYS A 201 -14.02 -15.61 -7.09
CA CYS A 201 -13.81 -15.81 -5.66
C CYS A 201 -14.68 -16.93 -5.06
N PHE A 202 -15.87 -17.16 -5.63
CA PHE A 202 -16.91 -17.98 -4.96
C PHE A 202 -17.59 -19.02 -5.85
N LYS A 203 -17.54 -18.92 -7.19
CA LYS A 203 -18.17 -19.91 -8.09
C LYS A 203 -17.61 -21.31 -7.83
N GLY A 204 -18.48 -22.32 -7.78
CA GLY A 204 -18.10 -23.73 -7.62
C GLY A 204 -17.68 -24.41 -8.93
N ASN A 205 -17.84 -25.73 -9.02
CA ASN A 205 -17.60 -26.54 -10.22
C ASN A 205 -16.20 -26.34 -10.83
N GLY A 206 -16.13 -25.93 -12.10
CA GLY A 206 -14.87 -25.72 -12.82
C GLY A 206 -13.99 -24.69 -12.12
N THR A 207 -14.48 -23.47 -11.96
CA THR A 207 -13.76 -22.40 -11.26
C THR A 207 -13.35 -22.78 -9.84
N GLY A 208 -14.15 -23.61 -9.14
CA GLY A 208 -13.77 -24.19 -7.85
C GLY A 208 -12.54 -25.08 -7.92
N LYS A 209 -12.52 -26.04 -8.87
CA LYS A 209 -11.38 -26.94 -9.10
C LYS A 209 -10.12 -26.18 -9.53
N LEU A 210 -10.27 -25.15 -10.35
CA LEU A 210 -9.16 -24.26 -10.70
C LEU A 210 -8.58 -23.65 -9.43
N ARG A 211 -9.41 -23.03 -8.56
CA ARG A 211 -8.90 -22.46 -7.31
C ARG A 211 -8.19 -23.49 -6.44
N ASP A 212 -8.70 -24.72 -6.34
CA ASP A 212 -8.03 -25.76 -5.56
C ASP A 212 -6.67 -26.15 -6.17
N TYR A 213 -6.59 -26.25 -7.49
CA TYR A 213 -5.33 -26.44 -8.23
C TYR A 213 -4.32 -25.32 -7.97
N LEU A 214 -4.78 -24.07 -7.93
CA LEU A 214 -3.92 -22.90 -7.70
C LEU A 214 -3.29 -22.90 -6.30
N LYS A 215 -4.05 -23.22 -5.26
CA LYS A 215 -3.55 -23.16 -3.86
C LYS A 215 -2.36 -24.08 -3.60
N GLU A 216 -2.27 -25.19 -4.33
CA GLU A 216 -1.19 -26.16 -4.19
C GLU A 216 0.13 -25.69 -4.84
N ARG A 217 0.08 -24.65 -5.68
CA ARG A 217 1.18 -24.26 -6.60
C ARG A 217 1.49 -22.77 -6.60
N TYR A 218 0.62 -21.94 -6.05
CA TYR A 218 0.68 -20.49 -6.14
C TYR A 218 0.27 -19.85 -4.82
N SER A 219 0.95 -18.78 -4.46
CA SER A 219 0.58 -17.92 -3.34
C SER A 219 -0.25 -16.73 -3.84
N LEU A 220 -1.41 -16.49 -3.22
CA LEU A 220 -2.18 -15.26 -3.42
C LEU A 220 -1.53 -14.13 -2.59
N LEU A 221 -0.84 -13.21 -3.24
CA LEU A 221 -0.11 -12.13 -2.55
C LEU A 221 -0.98 -10.92 -2.29
N PHE A 222 -1.85 -10.57 -3.23
CA PHE A 222 -2.67 -9.37 -3.13
C PHE A 222 -4.05 -9.60 -3.74
N CYS A 223 -5.08 -9.03 -3.12
CA CYS A 223 -6.38 -8.92 -3.76
C CYS A 223 -7.12 -7.63 -3.38
N MET A 224 -7.86 -7.08 -4.34
CA MET A 224 -8.59 -5.82 -4.17
C MET A 224 -9.84 -5.81 -5.02
N GLU A 225 -10.94 -5.33 -4.44
CA GLU A 225 -12.12 -5.00 -5.22
C GLU A 225 -11.86 -3.83 -6.15
N LEU A 226 -12.26 -4.00 -7.40
CA LEU A 226 -12.43 -2.93 -8.36
C LEU A 226 -13.92 -2.87 -8.65
N ASP A 227 -14.64 -2.01 -7.95
CA ASP A 227 -16.09 -1.87 -8.14
C ASP A 227 -16.42 -1.10 -9.44
N GLN A 228 -17.70 -1.07 -9.82
CA GLN A 228 -18.14 -0.32 -11.00
C GLN A 228 -17.77 1.17 -10.92
N ASP A 229 -17.78 1.73 -9.71
CA ASP A 229 -17.37 3.11 -9.46
C ASP A 229 -15.88 3.31 -9.77
N THR A 230 -15.02 2.31 -9.56
CA THR A 230 -13.59 2.37 -9.89
C THR A 230 -13.37 2.47 -11.40
N PHE A 231 -14.09 1.67 -12.20
CA PHE A 231 -14.04 1.76 -13.67
C PHE A 231 -14.74 3.02 -14.20
N ALA A 232 -15.87 3.41 -13.60
CA ALA A 232 -16.59 4.65 -13.94
C ALA A 232 -15.81 5.92 -13.60
N ASN A 233 -15.15 5.95 -12.44
CA ASN A 233 -14.29 7.05 -12.01
C ASN A 233 -13.05 7.17 -12.90
N ALA A 234 -12.59 6.05 -13.45
CA ALA A 234 -11.52 5.98 -14.43
C ALA A 234 -11.99 6.17 -15.90
N GLY A 235 -13.26 6.56 -16.12
CA GLY A 235 -13.76 7.07 -17.40
C GLY A 235 -14.54 6.08 -18.27
N ILE A 236 -14.85 4.89 -17.78
CA ILE A 236 -15.50 3.81 -18.53
C ILE A 236 -16.87 3.52 -17.93
N THR A 237 -17.93 3.50 -18.73
CA THR A 237 -19.24 3.02 -18.26
C THR A 237 -19.13 1.53 -17.97
N GLY A 238 -18.92 1.18 -16.70
CA GLY A 238 -18.72 -0.20 -16.26
C GLY A 238 -19.93 -1.08 -16.57
N THR A 239 -19.67 -2.36 -16.85
CA THR A 239 -20.71 -3.38 -16.85
C THR A 239 -21.21 -3.68 -15.44
N GLY A 240 -22.44 -4.18 -15.34
CA GLY A 240 -23.07 -4.65 -14.09
C GLY A 240 -22.28 -5.70 -13.27
N VAL A 241 -21.11 -6.15 -13.73
CA VAL A 241 -20.31 -7.24 -13.14
C VAL A 241 -19.23 -6.66 -12.23
N GLY A 242 -19.23 -7.03 -10.94
CA GLY A 242 -18.15 -6.68 -10.01
C GLY A 242 -16.84 -7.36 -10.39
N THR A 243 -15.71 -6.68 -10.21
CA THR A 243 -14.38 -7.19 -10.54
C THR A 243 -13.43 -7.15 -9.36
N VAL A 244 -12.40 -7.99 -9.42
CA VAL A 244 -11.36 -8.10 -8.41
C VAL A 244 -10.00 -8.13 -9.11
N LEU A 245 -9.04 -7.38 -8.60
CA LEU A 245 -7.63 -7.57 -8.95
C LEU A 245 -7.08 -8.66 -8.04
N CYS A 246 -6.49 -9.70 -8.62
CA CYS A 246 -5.77 -10.73 -7.87
C CYS A 246 -4.32 -10.78 -8.36
N VAL A 247 -3.37 -10.78 -7.42
CA VAL A 247 -1.96 -11.00 -7.69
C VAL A 247 -1.50 -12.30 -7.07
N PHE A 248 -0.92 -13.15 -7.90
CA PHE A 248 -0.36 -14.42 -7.52
C PHE A 248 1.15 -14.42 -7.76
N GLN A 249 1.85 -15.25 -7.00
CA GLN A 249 3.21 -15.65 -7.31
C GLN A 249 3.25 -17.17 -7.49
N LYS A 250 3.95 -17.63 -8.53
CA LYS A 250 4.20 -19.05 -8.76
C LYS A 250 5.22 -19.54 -7.75
N CYS A 251 4.75 -20.20 -6.70
CA CYS A 251 5.59 -20.78 -5.67
C CYS A 251 4.77 -21.76 -4.83
N LYS A 252 5.42 -22.82 -4.35
CA LYS A 252 4.79 -23.82 -3.47
C LYS A 252 4.56 -23.31 -2.04
N GLN A 253 5.30 -22.28 -1.62
CA GLN A 253 5.17 -21.72 -0.28
C GLN A 253 4.06 -20.68 -0.23
N THR A 254 3.07 -20.90 0.62
CA THR A 254 2.07 -19.88 0.95
C THR A 254 2.73 -18.71 1.67
N LYS A 255 2.58 -17.51 1.09
CA LYS A 255 3.01 -16.24 1.69
C LYS A 255 1.79 -15.46 2.19
N PRO A 256 1.96 -14.49 3.09
CA PRO A 256 0.86 -13.65 3.53
C PRO A 256 0.12 -12.98 2.38
N THR A 257 -1.21 -12.88 2.52
CA THR A 257 -2.07 -12.20 1.54
C THR A 257 -2.42 -10.80 2.02
N ILE A 258 -2.29 -9.82 1.13
CA ILE A 258 -2.75 -8.46 1.38
C ILE A 258 -4.10 -8.26 0.71
N TYR A 259 -5.14 -8.11 1.51
CA TYR A 259 -6.48 -7.72 1.09
C TYR A 259 -6.60 -6.21 1.19
N CYS A 260 -6.97 -5.54 0.11
CA CYS A 260 -7.16 -4.09 0.09
C CYS A 260 -8.64 -3.73 -0.08
N LYS A 261 -9.14 -2.84 0.79
CA LYS A 261 -10.47 -2.21 0.66
C LYS A 261 -10.32 -0.73 0.38
N LEU A 262 -10.76 -0.35 -0.82
CA LEU A 262 -10.86 1.04 -1.24
C LEU A 262 -12.02 1.75 -0.53
N ASP A 263 -11.78 2.99 -0.14
CA ASP A 263 -12.80 3.92 0.33
C ASP A 263 -13.45 4.61 -0.86
N LYS A 264 -14.77 4.51 -0.98
CA LYS A 264 -15.53 5.10 -2.09
C LYS A 264 -15.60 6.62 -2.04
N THR A 265 -15.35 7.22 -0.87
CA THR A 265 -15.43 8.67 -0.67
C THR A 265 -14.13 9.39 -1.07
N ASP A 266 -13.03 8.66 -1.22
CA ASP A 266 -11.71 9.20 -1.51
C ASP A 266 -11.29 9.06 -2.98
N LYS A 267 -10.28 9.84 -3.38
CA LYS A 267 -9.73 9.82 -4.74
C LYS A 267 -8.90 8.56 -4.99
N LEU A 268 -9.21 7.82 -6.06
CA LEU A 268 -8.56 6.56 -6.43
C LEU A 268 -7.02 6.66 -6.50
N ASP A 269 -6.50 7.64 -7.25
CA ASP A 269 -5.04 7.79 -7.43
C ASP A 269 -4.28 8.02 -6.12
N ARG A 270 -4.91 8.69 -5.14
CA ARG A 270 -4.31 8.90 -3.82
C ARG A 270 -4.27 7.62 -3.01
N GLN A 271 -5.34 6.84 -3.07
CA GLN A 271 -5.41 5.54 -2.42
C GLN A 271 -4.38 4.58 -3.00
N PHE A 272 -4.29 4.49 -4.33
CA PHE A 272 -3.30 3.65 -5.02
C PHE A 272 -1.86 3.97 -4.59
N LYS A 273 -1.49 5.25 -4.53
CA LYS A 273 -0.15 5.65 -4.04
C LYS A 273 0.09 5.23 -2.58
N GLY A 274 -0.87 5.48 -1.69
CA GLY A 274 -0.76 5.08 -0.28
C GLY A 274 -0.65 3.56 -0.11
N ILE A 275 -1.41 2.81 -0.90
CA ILE A 275 -1.36 1.35 -0.92
C ILE A 275 0.01 0.86 -1.40
N ILE A 276 0.50 1.34 -2.55
CA ILE A 276 1.80 0.91 -3.11
C ILE A 276 2.94 1.13 -2.11
N GLU A 277 3.00 2.29 -1.47
CA GLU A 277 4.06 2.58 -0.49
C GLU A 277 3.91 1.71 0.75
N GLN A 278 2.68 1.50 1.23
CA GLN A 278 2.46 0.56 2.32
C GLN A 278 2.91 -0.85 1.95
N LEU A 279 2.67 -1.29 0.71
CA LEU A 279 3.09 -2.60 0.21
C LEU A 279 4.61 -2.74 0.12
N LYS A 280 5.32 -1.70 -0.33
CA LYS A 280 6.79 -1.66 -0.27
C LYS A 280 7.29 -1.81 1.18
N ILE A 281 6.58 -1.21 2.14
CA ILE A 281 6.86 -1.43 3.57
C ILE A 281 6.60 -2.89 3.97
N CYS A 282 5.52 -3.51 3.46
CA CYS A 282 5.20 -4.91 3.74
C CYS A 282 6.23 -5.91 3.19
N GLN A 283 6.83 -5.58 2.05
CA GLN A 283 7.67 -6.50 1.29
C GLN A 283 9.15 -6.47 1.70
N ASN A 284 9.60 -5.42 2.38
CA ASN A 284 10.96 -5.37 2.91
C ASN A 284 10.96 -5.61 4.43
N LYS A 285 12.10 -6.07 4.96
CA LYS A 285 12.31 -6.09 6.41
C LYS A 285 12.43 -4.65 6.91
N HIS A 286 11.75 -4.36 8.01
CA HIS A 286 11.79 -3.06 8.67
C HIS A 286 11.79 -3.26 10.18
N TYR A 287 12.34 -2.30 10.89
CA TYR A 287 12.13 -2.15 12.32
C TYR A 287 11.62 -0.73 12.62
N ILE A 288 10.85 -0.59 13.70
CA ILE A 288 10.43 0.72 14.20
C ILE A 288 11.07 0.93 15.55
N ASN A 289 11.76 2.06 15.69
CA ASN A 289 12.15 2.58 16.99
C ASN A 289 10.97 3.35 17.56
N TYR A 290 10.25 2.72 18.49
CA TYR A 290 9.14 3.35 19.17
C TYR A 290 9.59 4.08 20.43
N SER A 291 8.96 5.22 20.66
CA SER A 291 9.14 6.05 21.84
C SER A 291 7.76 6.46 22.36
N SER A 292 7.63 6.55 23.68
CA SER A 292 6.38 6.94 24.36
C SER A 292 6.64 8.12 25.28
N SER A 293 5.89 9.19 25.13
CA SER A 293 5.98 10.41 25.93
C SER A 293 4.62 10.76 26.53
N PHE A 294 4.60 11.25 27.77
CA PHE A 294 3.37 11.73 28.41
C PHE A 294 2.81 12.96 27.67
N THR A 295 3.69 13.83 27.17
CA THR A 295 3.29 15.06 26.47
C THR A 295 2.89 14.80 25.03
N ASP A 296 3.57 13.87 24.36
CA ASP A 296 3.51 13.74 22.90
C ASP A 296 2.88 12.42 22.41
N GLY A 297 2.57 11.49 23.33
CA GLY A 297 1.90 10.23 23.04
C GLY A 297 2.85 9.12 22.55
N LEU A 298 2.32 8.19 21.75
CA LEU A 298 3.07 7.07 21.18
C LEU A 298 3.47 7.39 19.73
N TYR A 299 4.72 7.13 19.39
CA TYR A 299 5.25 7.34 18.05
C TYR A 299 6.39 6.37 17.76
N GLY A 300 6.75 6.26 16.48
CA GLY A 300 7.91 5.48 16.11
C GLY A 300 8.46 5.87 14.74
N THR A 301 9.78 5.77 14.61
CA THR A 301 10.49 6.01 13.35
C THR A 301 10.71 4.68 12.64
N LEU A 302 10.22 4.57 11.40
CA LEU A 302 10.39 3.39 10.56
C LEU A 302 11.77 3.39 9.90
N HIS A 303 12.52 2.32 10.10
CA HIS A 303 13.81 2.07 9.47
C HIS A 303 13.71 0.86 8.54
N ILE A 304 14.37 0.94 7.39
CA ILE A 304 14.47 -0.17 6.43
C ILE A 304 15.65 -1.06 6.86
N GLY A 305 15.45 -2.37 6.91
CA GLY A 305 16.45 -3.35 7.30
C GLY A 305 16.02 -4.19 8.50
N GLU A 306 16.92 -5.05 8.94
CA GLU A 306 16.83 -5.67 10.26
C GLU A 306 17.49 -4.75 11.27
N LEU A 307 17.02 -4.79 12.51
CA LEU A 307 17.81 -4.24 13.60
C LEU A 307 19.09 -5.08 13.61
N GLU A 308 20.21 -4.52 13.16
CA GLU A 308 21.50 -5.15 13.41
C GLU A 308 21.63 -5.19 14.92
N ASP A 309 21.67 -6.40 15.48
CA ASP A 309 22.21 -6.57 16.82
C ASP A 309 23.57 -5.87 16.75
N VAL A 310 23.69 -4.73 17.44
CA VAL A 310 24.99 -4.11 17.64
C VAL A 310 25.76 -5.21 18.32
N ALA A 311 26.63 -5.90 17.56
CA ALA A 311 27.41 -6.99 18.09
C ALA A 311 28.02 -6.43 19.37
N GLU A 312 27.69 -7.05 20.51
CA GLU A 312 28.32 -6.73 21.77
C GLU A 312 29.81 -7.04 21.58
N TYR A 313 30.54 -6.08 21.00
CA TYR A 313 31.97 -6.15 20.90
C TYR A 313 32.44 -5.93 22.33
N ASN A 314 32.64 -7.05 23.00
CA ASN A 314 33.21 -7.04 24.32
C ASN A 314 34.22 -8.18 24.44
N PRO A 315 35.50 -7.81 24.54
CA PRO A 315 36.35 -8.45 25.51
C PRO A 315 36.81 -7.36 26.50
N ASP A 316 36.37 -7.51 27.75
CA ASP A 316 36.87 -6.84 28.97
C ASP A 316 36.15 -5.57 29.49
N VAL A 317 34.91 -5.28 29.09
CA VAL A 317 34.06 -4.25 29.74
C VAL A 317 33.29 -4.89 30.89
N GLU A 318 33.59 -4.43 32.11
CA GLU A 318 32.86 -4.76 33.33
C GLU A 318 31.37 -4.41 33.16
N THR A 319 30.49 -5.35 33.50
CA THR A 319 29.04 -5.16 33.44
C THR A 319 28.45 -5.23 34.84
N ALA A 320 27.35 -4.52 35.07
CA ALA A 320 26.58 -4.62 36.30
C ALA A 320 25.08 -4.52 36.02
N LYS A 321 24.29 -4.99 36.99
CA LYS A 321 22.85 -5.15 36.83
C LYS A 321 22.09 -3.87 37.12
N CYS A 322 21.24 -3.45 36.18
CA CYS A 322 20.34 -2.31 36.39
C CYS A 322 19.22 -2.67 37.38
N TYR A 323 19.02 -1.83 38.40
CA TYR A 323 17.95 -1.96 39.40
C TYR A 323 16.54 -1.91 38.79
N CYS A 324 16.34 -1.05 37.79
CA CYS A 324 15.02 -0.80 37.21
C CYS A 324 14.56 -1.90 36.24
N CYS A 325 15.42 -2.35 35.32
CA CYS A 325 15.07 -3.33 34.29
C CYS A 325 15.70 -4.72 34.50
N ASN A 326 16.59 -4.88 35.49
CA ASN A 326 17.24 -6.15 35.82
C ASN A 326 18.09 -6.76 34.69
N LYS A 327 18.52 -5.94 33.72
CA LYS A 327 19.45 -6.32 32.64
C LYS A 327 20.90 -6.06 33.09
N ASP A 328 21.83 -6.89 32.62
CA ASP A 328 23.26 -6.62 32.73
C ASP A 328 23.67 -5.62 31.66
N VAL A 329 24.31 -4.52 32.06
CA VAL A 329 24.69 -3.41 31.18
C VAL A 329 26.13 -3.01 31.49
N SER A 330 26.87 -2.53 30.49
CA SER A 330 28.23 -2.02 30.69
C SER A 330 28.26 -0.93 31.77
N THR A 331 29.22 -0.98 32.68
CA THR A 331 29.27 -0.06 33.84
C THR A 331 29.34 1.41 33.48
N TRP A 332 29.91 1.78 32.34
CA TRP A 332 29.95 3.17 31.84
C TRP A 332 28.59 3.73 31.42
N GLN A 333 27.57 2.88 31.26
CA GLN A 333 26.18 3.26 30.98
C GLN A 333 25.30 3.26 32.24
N LEU A 334 25.89 3.05 33.42
CA LEU A 334 25.18 2.99 34.70
C LEU A 334 25.41 4.26 35.52
N THR A 335 24.33 4.77 36.09
CA THR A 335 24.33 5.84 37.09
C THR A 335 24.08 5.23 38.46
N GLU A 336 24.92 5.56 39.45
CA GLU A 336 24.72 5.11 40.83
C GLU A 336 23.67 5.98 41.54
N TYR A 337 22.71 5.31 42.18
CA TYR A 337 21.67 5.92 42.99
C TYR A 337 21.69 5.35 44.41
N SER A 338 21.19 6.11 45.38
CA SER A 338 20.93 5.62 46.74
C SER A 338 19.44 5.38 46.93
N THR A 339 19.08 4.30 47.64
CA THR A 339 17.69 4.08 48.04
C THR A 339 17.24 5.16 49.04
N LYS A 340 15.95 5.49 49.08
CA LYS A 340 15.42 6.53 49.98
C LYS A 340 15.66 6.24 51.47
N ASP A 341 15.66 4.95 51.84
CA ASP A 341 16.00 4.49 53.19
C ASP A 341 17.52 4.53 53.49
N LYS A 342 18.34 4.91 52.50
CA LYS A 342 19.80 4.97 52.54
C LYS A 342 20.47 3.63 52.88
N SER A 343 19.75 2.52 52.76
CA SER A 343 20.27 1.20 53.13
C SER A 343 21.19 0.62 52.06
N LYS A 344 21.03 1.01 50.79
CA LYS A 344 21.74 0.43 49.66
C LYS A 344 22.07 1.47 48.58
N LYS A 345 23.18 1.21 47.88
CA LYS A 345 23.51 1.83 46.60
C LYS A 345 23.10 0.87 45.48
N VAL A 346 22.47 1.40 44.44
CA VAL A 346 21.98 0.64 43.30
C VAL A 346 22.42 1.31 42.01
N GLN A 347 22.52 0.55 40.93
CA GLN A 347 22.92 1.05 39.61
C GLN A 347 21.70 1.12 38.69
N VAL A 348 21.52 2.20 37.94
CA VAL A 348 20.42 2.37 36.98
C VAL A 348 21.03 2.65 35.61
N CYS A 349 20.62 1.91 34.58
CA CYS A 349 21.13 2.13 33.22
C CYS A 349 20.55 3.38 32.57
N LEU A 350 21.31 3.96 31.65
CA LEU A 350 20.96 5.16 30.90
C LEU A 350 19.57 5.06 30.23
N GLU A 351 19.19 3.89 29.69
CA GLU A 351 17.85 3.68 29.12
C GLU A 351 16.74 3.87 30.16
N CYS A 352 16.90 3.29 31.36
CA CYS A 352 15.92 3.41 32.43
C CYS A 352 15.89 4.82 33.03
N ASP A 353 17.04 5.48 33.07
CA ASP A 353 17.19 6.83 33.58
C ASP A 353 16.50 7.86 32.68
N ASN A 354 16.47 7.59 31.37
CA ASN A 354 15.83 8.45 30.36
C ASN A 354 14.40 8.02 29.99
N ASP A 355 13.89 6.89 30.49
CA ASP A 355 12.49 6.49 30.27
C ASP A 355 11.58 7.20 31.29
N GLU A 356 10.69 8.05 30.81
CA GLU A 356 9.82 8.89 31.64
C GLU A 356 8.95 8.07 32.60
N LEU A 357 8.47 6.90 32.17
CA LEU A 357 7.67 6.04 33.02
C LEU A 357 8.52 5.41 34.12
N ILE A 358 9.70 4.91 33.78
CA ILE A 358 10.62 4.30 34.77
C ILE A 358 11.10 5.36 35.76
N TYR A 359 11.40 6.56 35.29
CA TYR A 359 11.81 7.66 36.14
C TYR A 359 10.72 8.00 37.16
N LEU A 360 9.47 8.21 36.72
CA LEU A 360 8.38 8.57 37.62
C LEU A 360 7.93 7.42 38.53
N ASP A 361 7.85 6.20 38.00
CA ASP A 361 7.22 5.06 38.69
C ASP A 361 8.20 4.20 39.49
N LYS A 362 9.52 4.26 39.22
CA LYS A 362 10.53 3.52 39.98
C LYS A 362 11.56 4.43 40.62
N ILE A 363 12.25 5.27 39.82
CA ILE A 363 13.37 6.08 40.32
C ILE A 363 12.88 7.09 41.35
N LYS A 364 11.91 7.92 41.00
CA LYS A 364 11.33 8.92 41.91
C LYS A 364 10.63 8.29 43.11
N ARG A 365 10.09 7.08 42.98
CA ARG A 365 9.45 6.36 44.09
C ARG A 365 10.47 5.82 45.10
N ASP A 366 11.51 5.15 44.62
CA ASP A 366 12.36 4.30 45.46
C ASP A 366 13.74 4.90 45.77
N LEU A 367 14.21 5.83 44.94
CA LEU A 367 15.59 6.34 44.95
C LEU A 367 15.63 7.82 45.33
N LEU A 368 16.78 8.24 45.87
CA LEU A 368 17.14 9.65 46.05
C LEU A 368 17.59 10.21 44.69
N SER A 369 17.32 11.49 44.44
CA SER A 369 17.81 12.19 43.26
C SER A 369 19.33 12.39 43.30
N CYS A 370 19.91 12.81 42.17
CA CYS A 370 21.36 13.00 42.02
C CYS A 370 21.95 14.09 42.94
N ASP A 371 21.11 14.99 43.45
CA ASP A 371 21.44 16.00 44.47
C ASP A 371 21.25 15.50 45.92
N GLY A 372 20.84 14.24 46.09
CA GLY A 372 20.64 13.59 47.39
C GLY A 372 19.28 13.90 48.04
N GLU A 373 18.38 14.58 47.35
CA GLU A 373 17.03 14.87 47.83
C GLU A 373 16.07 13.68 47.66
N SER A 374 15.01 13.65 48.47
CA SER A 374 13.92 12.68 48.32
C SER A 374 12.71 13.39 47.74
N TYR A 375 12.39 13.08 46.48
CA TYR A 375 11.17 13.58 45.85
C TYR A 375 10.01 12.60 46.05
N GLU A 376 8.88 13.10 46.53
CA GLU A 376 7.63 12.33 46.59
C GLU A 376 6.90 12.35 45.25
N VAL A 377 6.24 11.25 44.92
CA VAL A 377 5.37 11.17 43.74
C VAL A 377 4.10 11.97 44.01
N SER A 378 3.88 13.01 43.22
CA SER A 378 2.72 13.90 43.35
C SER A 378 1.45 13.27 42.77
N LYS A 379 0.28 13.85 43.08
CA LYS A 379 -0.99 13.45 42.44
C LYS A 379 -0.98 13.66 40.91
N ASN A 380 -0.19 14.61 40.41
CA ASN A 380 -0.03 14.82 38.98
C ASN A 380 0.81 13.69 38.38
N ASP A 381 1.90 13.30 39.03
CA ASP A 381 2.76 12.20 38.60
C ASP A 381 1.99 10.86 38.57
N GLU A 382 1.14 10.61 39.58
CA GLU A 382 0.22 9.46 39.62
C GLU A 382 -0.74 9.41 38.41
N LYS A 383 -1.13 10.57 37.88
CA LYS A 383 -1.91 10.66 36.64
C LYS A 383 -1.01 10.37 35.43
N GLN A 384 0.18 10.95 35.38
CA GLN A 384 1.15 10.76 34.29
C GLN A 384 1.56 9.30 34.11
N ILE A 385 1.91 8.62 35.21
CA ILE A 385 2.28 7.21 35.25
C ILE A 385 1.17 6.34 34.67
N ARG A 386 -0.09 6.60 35.03
CA ARG A 386 -1.23 5.82 34.51
C ARG A 386 -1.38 5.98 32.99
N GLU A 387 -1.23 7.19 32.46
CA GLU A 387 -1.31 7.45 31.02
C GLU A 387 -0.11 6.86 30.26
N LEU A 388 1.10 6.97 30.80
CA LEU A 388 2.32 6.37 30.25
C LEU A 388 2.27 4.83 30.22
N LYS A 389 1.72 4.18 31.24
CA LYS A 389 1.50 2.70 31.23
C LYS A 389 0.61 2.29 30.07
N ILE A 390 -0.49 3.01 29.84
CA ILE A 390 -1.39 2.78 28.70
C ILE A 390 -0.66 3.00 27.37
N LEU A 391 0.23 4.00 27.28
CA LEU A 391 1.04 4.26 26.09
C LEU A 391 2.07 3.15 25.83
N LYS A 392 2.74 2.63 26.86
CA LYS A 392 3.67 1.49 26.74
C LYS A 392 2.96 0.20 26.33
N GLU A 393 1.76 -0.06 26.84
CA GLU A 393 0.94 -1.19 26.36
C GLU A 393 0.56 -1.02 24.88
N LYS A 394 0.21 0.20 24.46
CA LYS A 394 -0.02 0.49 23.03
C LYS A 394 1.23 0.32 22.18
N GLU A 395 2.40 0.72 22.69
CA GLU A 395 3.69 0.55 22.03
C GLU A 395 3.93 -0.93 21.70
N LEU A 396 3.76 -1.79 22.70
CA LEU A 396 3.94 -3.23 22.54
C LEU A 396 2.93 -3.81 21.53
N GLN A 397 1.67 -3.37 21.57
CA GLN A 397 0.66 -3.77 20.59
C GLN A 397 1.00 -3.30 19.17
N GLU A 398 1.56 -2.11 18.98
CA GLU A 398 1.99 -1.63 17.66
C GLU A 398 3.21 -2.42 17.16
N LYS A 399 4.17 -2.75 18.04
CA LYS A 399 5.31 -3.62 17.70
C LYS A 399 4.86 -4.99 17.21
N GLU A 400 3.94 -5.65 17.92
CA GLU A 400 3.33 -6.93 17.50
C GLU A 400 2.58 -6.84 16.16
N ARG A 401 2.02 -5.66 15.85
CA ARG A 401 1.33 -5.39 14.58
C ARG A 401 2.28 -5.25 13.39
N MET A 402 3.53 -4.85 13.62
CA MET A 402 4.53 -4.61 12.57
C MET A 402 5.33 -5.86 12.20
N GLU A 403 5.42 -6.84 13.08
CA GLU A 403 5.97 -8.15 12.72
C GLU A 403 5.02 -8.81 11.72
N TRP A 404 5.49 -9.06 10.49
CA TRP A 404 4.68 -9.59 9.39
C TRP A 404 4.33 -11.09 9.57
N THR A 405 3.77 -11.46 10.71
CA THR A 405 3.52 -12.84 11.18
C THR A 405 2.09 -13.34 10.92
N LYS A 406 1.20 -12.49 10.39
CA LYS A 406 -0.20 -12.85 10.10
C LYS A 406 -0.34 -13.41 8.70
N ASN A 407 -1.37 -14.22 8.52
CA ASN A 407 -1.69 -14.80 7.22
C ASN A 407 -2.32 -13.75 6.28
N ILE A 408 -3.13 -12.84 6.84
CA ILE A 408 -3.92 -11.87 6.07
C ILE A 408 -3.73 -10.44 6.61
N TYR A 409 -3.37 -9.52 5.71
CA TYR A 409 -3.22 -8.10 6.00
C TYR A 409 -4.32 -7.32 5.32
N ILE A 410 -5.11 -6.58 6.08
CA ILE A 410 -6.24 -5.79 5.57
C ILE A 410 -5.79 -4.34 5.47
N LEU A 411 -5.43 -3.91 4.26
CA LEU A 411 -5.10 -2.52 3.97
C LEU A 411 -6.38 -1.74 3.69
N THR A 412 -6.69 -0.74 4.51
CA THR A 412 -7.88 0.12 4.30
C THR A 412 -7.77 1.45 5.03
N ASN A 413 -8.20 2.53 4.38
CA ASN A 413 -8.40 3.83 5.04
C ASN A 413 -9.81 4.00 5.65
N CYS A 414 -10.71 3.02 5.45
CA CYS A 414 -12.08 3.10 5.95
C CYS A 414 -12.13 3.10 7.49
N SER A 415 -13.01 3.94 8.04
CA SER A 415 -13.29 4.01 9.48
C SER A 415 -13.99 2.74 9.98
N GLY A 416 -13.58 2.22 11.14
CA GLY A 416 -14.20 1.06 11.77
C GLY A 416 -13.18 0.15 12.46
N LYS A 417 -13.55 -0.39 13.63
CA LYS A 417 -12.68 -1.30 14.41
C LYS A 417 -12.85 -2.77 14.02
N SER A 418 -14.04 -3.18 13.58
CA SER A 418 -14.32 -4.55 13.11
C SER A 418 -14.59 -4.59 11.61
N LEU A 419 -14.49 -5.78 11.02
CA LEU A 419 -14.71 -6.03 9.59
C LEU A 419 -16.11 -5.62 9.12
N GLU A 420 -17.10 -5.83 9.98
CA GLU A 420 -18.51 -5.48 9.71
C GLU A 420 -18.63 -3.98 9.46
N PHE A 421 -17.98 -3.16 10.29
CA PHE A 421 -17.96 -1.71 10.12
C PHE A 421 -17.14 -1.23 8.92
N ILE A 422 -16.18 -2.05 8.46
CA ILE A 422 -15.33 -1.72 7.30
C ILE A 422 -16.03 -2.07 5.98
N GLY A 423 -17.11 -2.87 6.00
CA GLY A 423 -17.82 -3.27 4.78
C GLY A 423 -16.96 -4.16 3.87
N ILE A 424 -16.22 -5.08 4.49
CA ILE A 424 -15.35 -6.03 3.79
C ILE A 424 -16.19 -7.04 3.02
N ASN A 425 -15.71 -7.44 1.84
CA ASN A 425 -16.37 -8.43 1.05
C ASN A 425 -16.00 -9.83 1.51
N ASN A 426 -16.99 -10.46 2.14
CA ASN A 426 -16.87 -11.80 2.66
C ASN A 426 -16.46 -12.82 1.57
N GLN A 427 -16.82 -12.63 0.31
CA GLN A 427 -16.45 -13.58 -0.75
C GLN A 427 -14.96 -13.52 -1.07
N LEU A 428 -14.39 -12.32 -1.15
CA LEU A 428 -12.95 -12.14 -1.41
C LEU A 428 -12.13 -12.51 -0.18
N LEU A 429 -12.63 -12.23 1.02
CA LEU A 429 -12.02 -12.66 2.27
C LEU A 429 -12.01 -14.20 2.39
N ASN A 430 -13.10 -14.86 2.01
CA ASN A 430 -13.18 -16.31 1.96
C ASN A 430 -12.21 -16.90 0.93
N LEU A 431 -11.92 -16.19 -0.18
CA LEU A 431 -10.88 -16.59 -1.11
C LEU A 431 -9.51 -16.60 -0.42
N CYS A 432 -9.17 -15.52 0.31
CA CYS A 432 -7.92 -15.42 1.06
C CYS A 432 -7.76 -16.59 2.03
N ASN A 433 -8.77 -16.83 2.89
CA ASN A 433 -8.75 -17.95 3.85
C ASN A 433 -8.47 -19.30 3.20
N LYS A 434 -9.11 -19.54 2.05
CA LYS A 434 -8.94 -20.79 1.31
C LYS A 434 -7.52 -20.99 0.79
N PHE A 435 -6.78 -19.93 0.46
CA PHE A 435 -5.35 -20.01 0.09
C PHE A 435 -4.43 -20.29 1.28
N HIS A 436 -4.89 -20.00 2.50
CA HIS A 436 -4.17 -20.27 3.74
C HIS A 436 -4.62 -21.55 4.47
N GLY A 437 -5.58 -22.30 3.91
CA GLY A 437 -6.13 -23.49 4.58
C GLY A 437 -6.90 -23.17 5.86
N ILE A 438 -7.45 -21.96 5.98
CA ILE A 438 -8.15 -21.48 7.17
C ILE A 438 -9.65 -21.74 7.03
N ASP A 439 -10.23 -22.50 7.95
CA ASP A 439 -11.66 -22.85 7.93
C ASP A 439 -12.58 -21.70 8.36
N LYS A 440 -12.10 -20.81 9.24
CA LYS A 440 -12.87 -19.68 9.78
C LYS A 440 -12.03 -18.42 9.91
N PHE A 441 -12.66 -17.30 9.61
CA PHE A 441 -12.03 -16.00 9.79
C PHE A 441 -11.99 -15.63 11.27
N GLU A 442 -10.82 -15.78 11.89
CA GLU A 442 -10.57 -15.44 13.29
C GLU A 442 -9.62 -14.25 13.37
N GLU A 443 -9.84 -13.34 14.32
CA GLU A 443 -9.01 -12.12 14.53
C GLU A 443 -7.53 -12.41 14.70
N LYS A 444 -7.18 -13.61 15.18
CA LYS A 444 -5.78 -14.03 15.30
C LYS A 444 -5.05 -14.17 13.95
N ASN A 445 -5.79 -14.37 12.85
CA ASN A 445 -5.25 -14.66 11.52
C ASN A 445 -5.09 -13.42 10.63
N TRP A 446 -5.64 -12.29 11.05
CA TRP A 446 -5.59 -11.05 10.28
C TRP A 446 -5.17 -9.85 11.11
N ILE A 447 -4.76 -8.81 10.41
CA ILE A 447 -4.48 -7.51 11.00
C ILE A 447 -4.92 -6.41 10.03
N LYS A 448 -5.53 -5.36 10.57
CA LYS A 448 -5.88 -4.16 9.81
C LYS A 448 -4.72 -3.17 9.86
N ILE A 449 -4.34 -2.69 8.68
CA ILE A 449 -3.36 -1.63 8.49
C ILE A 449 -4.04 -0.47 7.78
N LYS A 450 -3.93 0.71 8.37
CA LYS A 450 -4.39 1.95 7.74
C LYS A 450 -3.26 2.51 6.89
N TYR A 451 -3.48 2.66 5.58
CA TYR A 451 -2.51 3.34 4.73
C TYR A 451 -2.75 4.86 4.76
N PRO A 452 -1.69 5.68 4.83
CA PRO A 452 -1.82 7.13 4.77
C PRO A 452 -1.94 7.65 3.33
N PHE A 453 -2.42 8.88 3.19
CA PHE A 453 -2.31 9.67 1.97
C PHE A 453 -1.00 10.43 1.96
N LEU A 454 -0.18 10.17 0.94
CA LEU A 454 1.14 10.74 0.84
C LEU A 454 1.15 12.06 0.08
N VAL A 455 1.97 12.99 0.57
CA VAL A 455 2.17 14.33 0.01
C VAL A 455 3.65 14.58 -0.28
N ASN A 456 4.56 14.10 0.57
CA ASN A 456 6.02 14.19 0.42
C ASN A 456 6.51 15.61 0.07
N LYS A 457 5.97 16.62 0.75
CA LYS A 457 6.40 18.01 0.56
C LYS A 457 7.65 18.26 1.40
N VAL A 458 8.69 18.79 0.76
CA VAL A 458 10.00 19.01 1.38
C VAL A 458 10.28 20.51 1.44
N TRP A 459 10.77 20.96 2.59
CA TRP A 459 11.41 22.26 2.76
C TRP A 459 12.83 22.06 3.28
N GLU A 460 13.80 22.69 2.63
CA GLU A 460 15.19 22.72 3.09
C GLU A 460 15.52 24.13 3.58
N ILE A 461 16.05 24.21 4.80
CA ILE A 461 16.36 25.44 5.51
C ILE A 461 17.83 25.37 5.90
N ASN A 462 18.59 26.38 5.49
CA ASN A 462 19.98 26.53 5.89
C ASN A 462 20.10 27.49 7.07
N ASN A 463 21.05 27.24 7.95
CA ASN A 463 21.41 28.09 9.10
C ASN A 463 20.19 28.43 9.99
N PHE A 464 19.60 27.40 10.60
CA PHE A 464 18.46 27.52 11.49
C PHE A 464 18.84 27.16 12.92
N ASP A 465 18.81 28.16 13.82
CA ASP A 465 19.26 28.00 15.21
C ASP A 465 20.70 27.44 15.27
N ILE A 466 20.91 26.24 15.83
CA ILE A 466 22.21 25.57 15.91
C ILE A 466 22.49 24.64 14.71
N PHE A 467 21.53 24.51 13.79
CA PHE A 467 21.59 23.57 12.69
C PHE A 467 22.05 24.26 11.41
N GLU A 468 23.10 23.74 10.79
CA GLU A 468 23.58 24.21 9.49
C GLU A 468 22.55 23.94 8.39
N LYS A 469 21.88 22.79 8.49
CA LYS A 469 20.85 22.37 7.56
C LYS A 469 19.74 21.61 8.28
N VAL A 470 18.50 22.01 8.00
CA VAL A 470 17.28 21.34 8.46
C VAL A 470 16.40 21.06 7.26
N LYS A 471 15.90 19.83 7.19
CA LYS A 471 14.95 19.36 6.19
C LYS A 471 13.65 19.00 6.89
N ILE A 472 12.59 19.76 6.60
CA ILE A 472 11.24 19.48 7.06
C ILE A 472 10.51 18.75 5.93
N ILE A 473 9.95 17.59 6.23
CA ILE A 473 9.24 16.76 5.25
C ILE A 473 7.83 16.52 5.78
N LEU A 474 6.82 17.12 5.15
CA LEU A 474 5.43 16.75 5.36
C LEU A 474 5.14 15.49 4.54
N GLU A 475 5.14 14.34 5.21
CA GLU A 475 5.07 13.03 4.57
C GLU A 475 3.66 12.75 4.08
N GLY A 476 2.65 12.95 4.92
CA GLY A 476 1.28 12.63 4.55
C GLY A 476 0.26 12.91 5.65
N TYR A 477 -0.90 12.30 5.48
CA TYR A 477 -1.99 12.38 6.45
C TYR A 477 -2.89 11.16 6.39
N THR A 478 -3.57 10.86 7.50
CA THR A 478 -4.69 9.90 7.51
C THR A 478 -6.00 10.65 7.70
N VAL A 479 -7.09 10.10 7.14
CA VAL A 479 -8.43 10.71 7.26
C VAL A 479 -9.30 9.87 8.16
N GLN A 480 -10.11 10.51 8.99
CA GLN A 480 -11.15 9.88 9.78
C GLN A 480 -12.48 10.59 9.49
N HIS A 481 -13.43 9.84 8.98
CA HIS A 481 -14.80 10.32 8.76
C HIS A 481 -15.62 10.09 10.02
N GLU A 482 -16.21 11.15 10.56
CA GLU A 482 -17.05 11.11 11.75
C GLU A 482 -18.41 11.73 11.46
N LYS A 483 -19.46 11.14 12.04
CA LYS A 483 -20.79 11.74 12.06
C LYS A 483 -20.99 12.51 13.36
N CYS A 484 -20.92 13.83 13.29
CA CYS A 484 -21.10 14.69 14.45
C CYS A 484 -22.43 15.45 14.37
N ARG A 485 -23.02 15.76 15.53
CA ARG A 485 -24.10 16.74 15.65
C ARG A 485 -23.57 17.91 16.47
N LYS A 486 -23.73 19.15 16.00
CA LYS A 486 -23.42 20.33 16.82
C LYS A 486 -24.42 20.49 17.97
N ASN A 487 -25.69 20.13 17.75
CA ASN A 487 -26.76 20.14 18.76
C ASN A 487 -27.63 18.87 18.69
N LYS A 488 -28.29 18.49 19.79
CA LYS A 488 -29.17 17.29 19.84
C LYS A 488 -30.26 17.29 18.75
N ASN A 489 -30.72 18.47 18.35
CA ASN A 489 -31.82 18.68 17.39
C ASN A 489 -31.37 18.88 15.94
N GLU A 490 -30.06 18.84 15.65
CA GLU A 490 -29.54 19.00 14.29
C GLU A 490 -29.30 17.64 13.61
N GLU A 491 -29.37 17.62 12.28
CA GLU A 491 -28.98 16.45 11.49
C GLU A 491 -27.49 16.14 11.69
N ARG A 492 -27.13 14.84 11.60
CA ARG A 492 -25.73 14.41 11.67
C ARG A 492 -25.02 14.96 10.42
N GLN A 493 -23.98 15.77 10.63
CA GLN A 493 -23.10 16.22 9.57
C GLN A 493 -21.89 15.29 9.51
N ASP A 494 -21.51 14.91 8.29
CA ASP A 494 -20.26 14.22 8.04
C ASP A 494 -19.12 15.23 8.16
N ARG A 495 -18.16 14.94 9.03
CA ARG A 495 -16.90 15.68 9.19
C ARG A 495 -15.75 14.78 8.83
N ALA A 496 -14.75 15.33 8.16
CA ALA A 496 -13.49 14.64 7.89
C ALA A 496 -12.39 15.28 8.73
N LYS A 497 -11.85 14.56 9.70
CA LYS A 497 -10.66 14.98 10.43
C LYS A 497 -9.43 14.36 9.78
N SER A 498 -8.49 15.18 9.35
CA SER A 498 -7.21 14.72 8.81
C SER A 498 -6.12 14.89 9.86
N GLN A 499 -5.36 13.82 10.11
CA GLN A 499 -4.17 13.84 10.93
C GLN A 499 -2.94 13.84 10.04
N TRP A 500 -2.23 14.95 9.99
CA TRP A 500 -1.03 15.15 9.21
C TRP A 500 0.20 14.76 10.02
N PHE A 501 1.19 14.22 9.33
CA PHE A 501 2.44 13.79 9.93
C PHE A 501 3.61 14.05 8.99
N GLY A 502 4.78 14.22 9.58
CA GLY A 502 6.02 14.44 8.86
C GLY A 502 7.23 14.24 9.74
N LYS A 503 8.40 14.47 9.16
CA LYS A 503 9.70 14.35 9.83
C LYS A 503 10.56 15.58 9.65
N ILE A 504 11.44 15.77 10.62
CA ILE A 504 12.49 16.78 10.68
C ILE A 504 13.80 16.00 10.63
N ILE A 505 14.62 16.31 9.65
CA ILE A 505 15.97 15.75 9.50
C ILE A 505 16.95 16.90 9.63
N THR A 506 17.94 16.76 10.49
CA THR A 506 18.97 17.78 10.70
C THR A 506 20.35 17.24 10.32
N ASN A 507 21.38 18.08 10.45
CA ASN A 507 22.77 17.65 10.30
C ASN A 507 23.29 16.82 11.50
N ASN A 508 22.49 16.66 12.57
CA ASN A 508 22.80 15.80 13.70
C ASN A 508 21.60 14.90 13.98
N SER A 509 21.74 13.60 13.72
CA SER A 509 20.64 12.62 13.84
C SER A 509 20.03 12.54 15.24
N LEU A 510 20.71 13.03 16.28
CA LEU A 510 20.12 13.17 17.62
C LEU A 510 18.95 14.17 17.67
N TYR A 511 18.80 15.05 16.68
CA TYR A 511 17.69 16.00 16.62
C TYR A 511 16.69 15.65 15.52
N ASP A 512 16.86 14.50 14.87
CA ASP A 512 15.86 13.99 13.94
C ASP A 512 14.61 13.61 14.73
N THR A 513 13.46 14.07 14.28
CA THR A 513 12.20 13.96 15.03
C THR A 513 11.02 13.91 14.07
N THR A 514 9.87 13.50 14.58
CA THR A 514 8.61 13.61 13.83
C THR A 514 7.80 14.82 14.28
N PHE A 515 6.83 15.22 13.46
CA PHE A 515 5.86 16.25 13.79
C PHE A 515 4.49 15.89 13.22
N GLY A 516 3.44 16.55 13.71
CA GLY A 516 2.13 16.46 13.09
C GLY A 516 1.19 17.59 13.51
N PHE A 517 0.03 17.62 12.87
CA PHE A 517 -1.05 18.57 13.15
C PHE A 517 -2.40 18.02 12.65
N PHE A 518 -3.52 18.62 13.05
CA PHE A 518 -4.84 18.23 12.55
C PHE A 518 -5.46 19.29 11.64
N THR A 519 -6.31 18.86 10.71
CA THR A 519 -7.22 19.74 9.97
C THR A 519 -8.64 19.18 9.94
N GLU A 520 -9.62 20.06 9.80
CA GLU A 520 -11.02 19.69 9.59
C GLU A 520 -11.46 19.94 8.14
N ASP A 521 -12.31 19.06 7.63
CA ASP A 521 -13.00 19.13 6.34
C ASP A 521 -12.07 19.30 5.12
N ASN A 522 -10.86 18.74 5.19
CA ASN A 522 -9.83 18.81 4.14
C ASN A 522 -9.48 20.23 3.69
N LYS A 523 -9.74 21.24 4.54
CA LYS A 523 -9.24 22.59 4.32
C LYS A 523 -7.77 22.62 4.72
N LYS A 524 -6.96 23.43 4.03
CA LYS A 524 -5.64 23.84 4.52
C LYS A 524 -5.81 24.77 5.73
N GLU A 525 -6.55 24.35 6.75
CA GLU A 525 -6.86 25.11 7.95
C GLU A 525 -6.47 24.27 9.16
N LEU A 526 -5.43 24.72 9.85
CA LEU A 526 -4.89 24.05 11.01
C LEU A 526 -5.88 24.13 12.18
N SER A 527 -6.19 22.99 12.77
CA SER A 527 -7.02 22.85 13.96
C SER A 527 -6.14 22.40 15.14
N GLY A 528 -5.99 23.27 16.15
CA GLY A 528 -5.11 23.03 17.29
C GLY A 528 -3.69 23.58 17.07
N ASP A 529 -2.69 22.83 17.52
CA ASP A 529 -1.27 23.20 17.40
C ASP A 529 -0.48 22.13 16.64
N VAL A 530 0.72 22.49 16.17
CA VAL A 530 1.72 21.55 15.66
C VAL A 530 2.39 20.88 16.85
N TRP A 531 2.43 19.56 16.87
CA TRP A 531 3.26 18.78 17.79
C TRP A 531 4.58 18.40 17.11
N VAL A 532 5.68 18.46 17.85
CA VAL A 532 7.03 18.04 17.43
C VAL A 532 7.53 17.10 18.52
N ASN A 533 8.16 15.99 18.12
CA ASN A 533 8.22 14.81 18.95
C ASN A 533 9.63 14.22 19.09
N TYR A 534 10.41 14.78 20.01
CA TYR A 534 11.78 14.33 20.29
C TYR A 534 11.81 13.09 21.17
N ASP A 535 12.79 12.21 20.92
CA ASP A 535 13.11 11.03 21.73
C ASP A 535 13.64 11.36 23.15
N TYR A 536 13.86 12.64 23.48
CA TYR A 536 14.26 13.13 24.80
C TYR A 536 13.63 14.50 25.08
N ILE A 537 13.68 14.97 26.33
CA ILE A 537 13.25 16.32 26.73
C ILE A 537 14.15 17.36 26.06
N CYS A 538 13.83 17.72 24.82
CA CYS A 538 14.53 18.77 24.07
C CYS A 538 13.85 20.11 24.36
N SER A 539 14.58 21.00 25.05
CA SER A 539 14.11 22.37 25.37
C SER A 539 13.78 23.21 24.13
N LYS A 540 14.13 22.76 22.92
CA LYS A 540 13.98 23.47 21.64
C LYS A 540 12.72 23.09 20.84
N ASN A 541 11.78 22.38 21.45
CA ASN A 541 10.54 21.94 20.81
C ASN A 541 9.73 23.05 20.14
N TYR A 542 9.70 24.24 20.76
CA TYR A 542 8.97 25.40 20.26
C TYR A 542 9.54 25.96 18.95
N ILE A 543 10.87 25.88 18.76
CA ILE A 543 11.56 26.45 17.59
C ILE A 543 11.11 25.75 16.31
N PHE A 544 11.02 24.41 16.33
CA PHE A 544 10.52 23.65 15.18
C PHE A 544 9.02 23.82 14.96
N LYS A 545 8.20 23.91 16.02
CA LYS A 545 6.77 24.19 15.90
C LYS A 545 6.52 25.51 15.15
N ASP A 546 7.24 26.56 15.52
CA ASP A 546 7.13 27.88 14.90
C ASP A 546 7.63 27.87 13.45
N LEU A 547 8.73 27.17 13.18
CA LEU A 547 9.23 26.98 11.82
C LEU A 547 8.18 26.28 10.94
N ILE A 548 7.61 25.17 11.39
CA ILE A 548 6.61 24.41 10.65
C ILE A 548 5.37 25.27 10.38
N LYS A 549 4.86 26.00 11.37
CA LYS A 549 3.75 26.95 11.19
C LYS A 549 4.09 27.99 10.11
N LYS A 550 5.29 28.58 10.15
CA LYS A 550 5.72 29.56 9.15
C LYS A 550 5.74 28.95 7.74
N LEU A 551 6.30 27.74 7.59
CA LEU A 551 6.37 27.03 6.31
C LEU A 551 4.98 26.65 5.78
N LEU A 552 4.08 26.18 6.64
CA LEU A 552 2.69 25.89 6.29
C LEU A 552 1.97 27.17 5.83
N LYS A 553 2.13 28.29 6.55
CA LYS A 553 1.54 29.57 6.14
C LYS A 553 2.05 30.04 4.77
N GLN A 554 3.35 29.89 4.51
CA GLN A 554 3.95 30.16 3.20
C GLN A 554 3.41 29.24 2.08
N ASP A 555 3.05 28.00 2.42
CA ASP A 555 2.38 27.06 1.52
C ASP A 555 0.85 27.31 1.40
N GLY A 556 0.36 28.44 1.89
CA GLY A 556 -1.05 28.83 1.79
C GLY A 556 -1.97 28.13 2.77
N TRP A 557 -1.45 27.66 3.91
CA TRP A 557 -2.27 27.15 5.00
C TRP A 557 -2.75 28.29 5.91
N ILE A 558 -3.99 28.17 6.36
CA ILE A 558 -4.61 29.02 7.35
C ILE A 558 -4.22 28.47 8.73
N ILE A 559 -3.54 29.29 9.50
CA ILE A 559 -3.13 28.99 10.88
C ILE A 559 -3.83 30.04 11.75
N LYS A 560 -4.70 29.58 12.65
CA LYS A 560 -5.45 30.44 13.56
C LYS A 560 -4.65 30.86 14.77
#